data_AF-A0A2G5XDE9-F1
#
_entry.id   AF-A0A2G5XDE9-F1
#
_cell.length_a   1.000
_cell.length_b   1.000
_cell.length_c   1.000
_cell.angle_alpha   90.00
_cell.angle_beta   90.00
_cell.angle_gamma   90.00
#
_symmetry.space_group_name_H-M   'P 1'
#
loop_
_entity.id
_entity.type
_entity.pdbx_description
1 polymer ?
#
loop_
_entity_poly.entity_id
_entity_poly.type
_entity_poly.pdbx_seq_one_letter_code
_entity_poly.pdbx_strand_id
1 'polypeptide(L)'
;MKEDLNRFYSVKQEMKDGDWDVALEKAEKMLGQDKLATGLRKSLEDMVDTVKTNQQVSAKVAAHVKDIETSVEAGELEEAQQTIEELRKGQASLDEFSEKLASLEKRLEDELKKQQAPPVVVQPPVVQQDQSTALQLDVIPKQTGQQQQYRNKLDAIEVGLADLNHLYANGITSEMSEAENERYTRWDNALNEIYGVLKKQLSAQDMEQLRVKQREWIKYRDHTASVNAAEFAGGSFEPVTYIGTSADLTKERCYALVNLYMN
;
A
#
# COMPACT_ATOMS: atom_id res chain seq x y z
N MET A 1 -25.24 -6.13 21.11
CA MET A 1 -23.81 -5.98 21.48
C MET A 1 -22.93 -7.01 20.77
N LYS A 2 -23.03 -8.33 21.05
CA LYS A 2 -22.23 -9.34 20.32
C LYS A 2 -22.47 -9.32 18.80
N GLU A 3 -23.73 -9.24 18.40
CA GLU A 3 -24.11 -9.19 16.99
C GLU A 3 -23.65 -7.90 16.29
N ASP A 4 -23.74 -6.76 16.98
CA ASP A 4 -23.27 -5.46 16.47
C ASP A 4 -21.73 -5.46 16.29
N LEU A 5 -21.01 -6.14 17.18
CA LEU A 5 -19.55 -6.24 17.12
C LEU A 5 -19.08 -7.16 15.98
N ASN A 6 -19.79 -8.26 15.73
CA ASN A 6 -19.52 -9.13 14.57
C ASN A 6 -19.74 -8.39 13.25
N ARG A 7 -20.82 -7.60 13.16
CA ARG A 7 -21.11 -6.80 11.96
C ARG A 7 -20.04 -5.73 11.73
N PHE A 8 -19.56 -5.09 12.81
CA PHE A 8 -18.45 -4.13 12.74
C PHE A 8 -17.16 -4.79 12.23
N TYR A 9 -16.88 -6.03 12.65
CA TYR A 9 -15.74 -6.79 12.14
C TYR A 9 -15.89 -7.14 10.68
N SER A 10 -17.10 -7.51 10.24
CA SER A 10 -17.34 -7.70 8.81
C SER A 10 -17.03 -6.44 8.03
N VAL A 11 -17.44 -5.25 8.49
CA VAL A 11 -17.06 -3.97 7.85
C VAL A 11 -15.54 -3.83 7.74
N LYS A 12 -14.80 -4.07 8.84
CA LYS A 12 -13.33 -3.99 8.84
C LYS A 12 -12.66 -5.01 7.91
N GLN A 13 -13.23 -6.20 7.75
CA GLN A 13 -12.69 -7.21 6.84
C GLN A 13 -12.89 -6.80 5.38
N GLU A 14 -14.09 -6.35 4.99
CA GLU A 14 -14.33 -5.85 3.62
C GLU A 14 -13.40 -4.67 3.26
N MET A 15 -13.12 -3.79 4.23
CA MET A 15 -12.13 -2.72 4.05
C MET A 15 -10.72 -3.26 3.83
N LYS A 16 -10.33 -4.35 4.50
CA LYS A 16 -9.02 -4.98 4.30
C LYS A 16 -8.92 -5.70 2.96
N ASP A 17 -10.02 -6.31 2.52
CA ASP A 17 -10.12 -7.04 1.26
C ASP A 17 -10.19 -6.10 0.05
N GLY A 18 -10.37 -4.79 0.28
CA GLY A 18 -10.48 -3.77 -0.77
C GLY A 18 -11.89 -3.64 -1.35
N ASP A 19 -12.87 -4.34 -0.77
CA ASP A 19 -14.28 -4.30 -1.14
C ASP A 19 -14.97 -3.06 -0.52
N TRP A 20 -14.46 -1.87 -0.87
CA TRP A 20 -14.83 -0.60 -0.25
C TRP A 20 -16.33 -0.26 -0.36
N ASP A 21 -16.98 -0.65 -1.46
CA ASP A 21 -18.41 -0.43 -1.65
C ASP A 21 -19.24 -1.31 -0.70
N VAL A 22 -18.83 -2.56 -0.52
CA VAL A 22 -19.49 -3.51 0.39
C VAL A 22 -19.26 -3.11 1.84
N ALA A 23 -18.04 -2.67 2.17
CA ALA A 23 -17.70 -2.11 3.47
C ALA A 23 -18.59 -0.90 3.82
N LEU A 24 -18.74 0.03 2.87
CA LEU A 24 -19.54 1.24 3.05
C LEU A 24 -21.02 0.91 3.27
N GLU A 25 -21.60 0.04 2.44
CA GLU A 25 -23.00 -0.39 2.58
C GLU A 25 -23.26 -1.02 3.96
N LYS A 26 -22.38 -1.92 4.40
CA LYS A 26 -22.49 -2.57 5.71
C LYS A 26 -22.37 -1.55 6.85
N ALA A 27 -21.44 -0.60 6.75
CA ALA A 27 -21.23 0.43 7.76
C ALA A 27 -22.45 1.37 7.89
N GLU A 28 -22.99 1.87 6.77
CA GLU A 28 -24.16 2.74 6.77
C GLU A 28 -25.42 2.03 7.29
N LYS A 29 -25.59 0.76 6.94
CA LYS A 29 -26.68 -0.09 7.46
C LYS A 29 -26.61 -0.26 8.99
N MET A 30 -25.41 -0.34 9.55
CA MET A 30 -25.21 -0.41 11.00
C MET A 30 -25.47 0.93 11.69
N LEU A 31 -25.05 2.05 11.08
CA LEU A 31 -25.27 3.39 11.62
C LEU A 31 -26.76 3.74 11.72
N GLY A 32 -27.58 3.22 10.80
CA GLY A 32 -29.04 3.36 10.80
C GLY A 32 -29.79 2.62 11.93
N GLN A 33 -29.09 1.87 12.79
CA GLN A 33 -29.71 1.18 13.93
C GLN A 33 -29.84 2.10 15.16
N ASP A 34 -31.06 2.22 15.71
CA ASP A 34 -31.35 3.11 16.86
C ASP A 34 -30.51 2.81 18.12
N LYS A 35 -30.11 1.56 18.35
CA LYS A 35 -29.46 1.09 19.59
C LYS A 35 -28.00 0.66 19.41
N LEU A 36 -27.21 1.44 18.67
CA LEU A 36 -25.77 1.23 18.52
C LEU A 36 -24.98 1.87 19.68
N ALA A 37 -23.97 1.18 20.22
CA ALA A 37 -23.10 1.71 21.26
C ALA A 37 -22.32 2.93 20.74
N THR A 38 -22.19 3.99 21.54
CA THR A 38 -21.61 5.28 21.11
C THR A 38 -20.18 5.16 20.57
N GLY A 39 -19.34 4.34 21.20
CA GLY A 39 -17.97 4.10 20.71
C GLY A 39 -17.95 3.43 19.34
N LEU A 40 -18.82 2.43 19.14
CA LEU A 40 -18.95 1.71 17.87
C LEU A 40 -19.52 2.59 16.76
N ARG A 41 -20.48 3.46 17.11
CA ARG A 41 -21.05 4.45 16.20
C ARG A 41 -19.98 5.41 15.69
N LYS A 42 -19.19 5.99 16.60
CA LYS A 42 -18.12 6.93 16.23
C LYS A 42 -17.07 6.27 15.32
N SER A 43 -16.64 5.05 15.67
CA SER A 43 -15.67 4.31 14.86
C SER A 43 -16.20 3.99 13.45
N LEU A 44 -17.50 3.69 13.31
CA LEU A 44 -18.15 3.52 12.00
C LEU A 44 -18.27 4.82 11.21
N GLU A 45 -18.60 5.94 11.86
CA GLU A 45 -18.63 7.27 11.23
C GLU A 45 -17.24 7.64 10.68
N ASP A 46 -16.19 7.47 11.48
CA ASP A 46 -14.80 7.75 11.07
C ASP A 46 -14.36 6.87 9.88
N MET A 47 -14.74 5.58 9.87
CA MET A 47 -14.47 4.67 8.74
C MET A 47 -15.24 5.07 7.48
N VAL A 48 -16.53 5.41 7.59
CA VAL A 48 -17.36 5.88 6.47
C VAL A 48 -16.79 7.15 5.86
N ASP A 49 -16.37 8.11 6.69
CA ASP A 49 -15.76 9.36 6.22
C ASP A 49 -14.42 9.11 5.53
N THR A 50 -13.62 8.18 6.03
CA THR A 50 -12.36 7.76 5.41
C THR A 50 -12.61 7.15 4.03
N VAL A 51 -13.54 6.19 3.92
CA VAL A 51 -13.88 5.53 2.65
C VAL A 51 -14.44 6.54 1.64
N LYS A 52 -15.35 7.42 2.05
CA LYS A 52 -15.91 8.45 1.17
C LYS A 52 -14.86 9.44 0.70
N THR A 53 -13.94 9.85 1.59
CA THR A 53 -12.82 10.73 1.23
C THR A 53 -11.92 10.04 0.20
N ASN A 54 -11.58 8.77 0.41
CA ASN A 54 -10.76 8.00 -0.52
C ASN A 54 -11.44 7.79 -1.88
N GLN A 55 -12.75 7.50 -1.92
CA GLN A 55 -13.52 7.41 -3.17
C GLN A 55 -13.58 8.75 -3.93
N GLN A 56 -13.72 9.86 -3.21
CA GLN A 56 -13.69 11.19 -3.84
C GLN A 56 -12.31 11.53 -4.39
N VAL A 57 -11.25 11.15 -3.68
CA VAL A 57 -9.87 11.31 -4.14
C VAL A 57 -9.63 10.43 -5.36
N SER A 58 -9.99 9.15 -5.33
CA SER A 58 -9.77 8.22 -6.45
C SER A 58 -10.55 8.64 -7.71
N ALA A 59 -11.78 9.12 -7.56
CA ALA A 59 -12.57 9.66 -8.66
C ALA A 59 -11.92 10.92 -9.28
N LYS A 60 -11.37 11.81 -8.44
CA LYS A 60 -10.62 12.98 -8.91
C LYS A 60 -9.35 12.57 -9.65
N VAL A 61 -8.56 11.65 -9.09
CA VAL A 61 -7.34 11.13 -9.73
C VAL A 61 -7.67 10.47 -11.06
N ALA A 62 -8.72 9.66 -11.14
CA ALA A 62 -9.15 9.03 -12.39
C ALA A 62 -9.57 10.05 -13.47
N ALA A 63 -10.25 11.15 -13.08
CA ALA A 63 -10.59 12.22 -13.99
C ALA A 63 -9.34 12.95 -14.54
N HIS A 64 -8.41 13.31 -13.66
CA HIS A 64 -7.17 13.98 -14.07
C HIS A 64 -6.28 13.08 -14.93
N VAL A 65 -6.24 11.76 -14.65
CA VAL A 65 -5.55 10.78 -15.51
C VAL A 65 -6.13 10.77 -16.92
N LYS A 66 -7.46 10.80 -17.04
CA LYS A 66 -8.13 10.85 -18.35
C LYS A 66 -7.85 12.17 -19.10
N ASP A 67 -7.80 13.28 -18.37
CA ASP A 67 -7.47 14.59 -18.94
C ASP A 67 -6.01 14.59 -19.44
N ILE A 68 -5.07 14.04 -18.66
CA ILE A 68 -3.67 13.84 -19.08
C ILE A 68 -3.58 12.97 -20.34
N GLU A 69 -4.28 11.83 -20.39
CA GLU A 69 -4.31 10.97 -21.58
C GLU A 69 -4.81 11.73 -22.82
N THR A 70 -5.86 12.55 -22.66
CA THR A 70 -6.43 13.35 -23.75
C THR A 70 -5.47 14.44 -24.23
N SER A 71 -4.84 15.18 -23.31
CA SER A 71 -3.86 16.24 -23.66
C SER A 71 -2.58 15.66 -24.30
N VAL A 72 -2.15 14.47 -23.87
CA VAL A 72 -1.01 13.76 -24.50
C VAL A 72 -1.37 13.32 -25.92
N GLU A 73 -2.57 12.80 -26.15
CA GLU A 73 -3.05 12.44 -27.49
C GLU A 73 -3.24 13.66 -28.41
N ALA A 74 -3.62 14.81 -27.83
CA ALA A 74 -3.74 16.09 -28.54
C ALA A 74 -2.39 16.78 -28.81
N GLY A 75 -1.30 16.32 -28.19
CA GLY A 75 0.04 16.92 -28.29
C GLY A 75 0.25 18.17 -27.41
N GLU A 76 -0.67 18.45 -26.48
CA GLU A 76 -0.67 19.58 -25.55
C GLU A 76 0.13 19.23 -24.29
N LEU A 77 1.46 19.07 -24.46
CA LEU A 77 2.35 18.54 -23.43
C LEU A 77 2.48 19.43 -22.19
N GLU A 78 2.32 20.76 -22.32
CA GLU A 78 2.38 21.69 -21.18
C GLU A 78 1.16 21.55 -20.25
N GLU A 79 -0.03 21.31 -20.79
CA GLU A 79 -1.26 21.12 -20.00
C GLU A 79 -1.25 19.78 -19.26
N ALA A 80 -0.75 18.73 -19.91
CA ALA A 80 -0.50 17.43 -19.29
C ALA A 80 0.49 17.55 -18.12
N GLN A 81 1.57 18.33 -18.27
CA GLN A 81 2.55 18.57 -17.20
C GLN A 81 1.98 19.33 -16.01
N GLN A 82 1.15 20.37 -16.25
CA GLN A 82 0.50 21.12 -15.17
C GLN A 82 -0.45 20.23 -14.37
N THR A 83 -1.23 19.40 -15.05
CA THR A 83 -2.18 18.47 -14.41
C THR A 83 -1.46 17.41 -13.55
N ILE A 84 -0.31 16.91 -14.01
CA ILE A 84 0.55 16.00 -13.22
C ILE A 84 1.11 16.68 -11.97
N GLU A 85 1.55 17.94 -12.08
CA GLU A 85 2.09 18.70 -10.95
C GLU A 85 1.00 19.06 -9.92
N GLU A 86 -0.24 19.32 -10.36
CA GLU A 86 -1.39 19.50 -9.47
C GLU A 86 -1.74 18.20 -8.72
N LEU A 87 -1.69 17.05 -9.39
CA LEU A 87 -1.84 15.74 -8.75
C LEU A 87 -0.76 15.48 -7.69
N ARG A 88 0.50 15.90 -7.94
CA ARG A 88 1.60 15.77 -6.97
C ARG A 88 1.46 16.67 -5.75
N LYS A 89 0.84 17.85 -5.89
CA LYS A 89 0.59 18.78 -4.78
C LYS A 89 -0.61 18.36 -3.92
N GLY A 90 -1.52 17.56 -4.47
CA GLY A 90 -2.61 16.93 -3.73
C GLY A 90 -2.09 15.79 -2.85
N GLN A 91 -1.94 16.04 -1.56
CA GLN A 91 -1.33 15.14 -0.56
C GLN A 91 -2.19 13.89 -0.21
N ALA A 92 -2.99 13.35 -1.13
CA ALA A 92 -3.86 12.21 -0.90
C ALA A 92 -3.24 10.91 -1.46
N SER A 93 -3.38 9.82 -0.69
CA SER A 93 -2.77 8.51 -0.97
C SER A 93 -2.94 8.09 -2.42
N LEU A 94 -1.80 8.00 -3.10
CA LEU A 94 -1.64 7.74 -4.53
C LEU A 94 -1.08 6.34 -4.79
N ASP A 95 -0.98 5.51 -3.75
CA ASP A 95 -0.28 4.23 -3.80
C ASP A 95 -0.89 3.30 -4.87
N GLU A 96 -2.21 3.35 -5.05
CA GLU A 96 -2.95 2.55 -6.04
C GLU A 96 -2.82 3.06 -7.50
N PHE A 97 -2.45 4.33 -7.70
CA PHE A 97 -2.32 4.96 -9.04
C PHE A 97 -0.86 5.23 -9.43
N SER A 98 0.09 4.94 -8.54
CA SER A 98 1.53 5.17 -8.70
C SER A 98 2.10 4.53 -9.97
N GLU A 99 1.71 3.30 -10.29
CA GLU A 99 2.17 2.59 -11.49
C GLU A 99 1.62 3.22 -12.79
N LYS A 100 0.35 3.65 -12.79
CA LYS A 100 -0.25 4.33 -13.95
C LYS A 100 0.38 5.70 -14.18
N LEU A 101 0.60 6.47 -13.13
CA LEU A 101 1.31 7.76 -13.22
C LEU A 101 2.74 7.60 -13.73
N ALA A 102 3.49 6.62 -13.21
CA ALA A 102 4.84 6.33 -13.72
C ALA A 102 4.83 5.95 -15.22
N SER A 103 3.80 5.24 -15.69
CA SER A 103 3.66 4.89 -17.10
C SER A 103 3.33 6.10 -17.99
N LEU A 104 2.54 7.05 -17.48
CA LEU A 104 2.18 8.29 -18.16
C LEU A 104 3.36 9.27 -18.18
N GLU A 105 4.09 9.40 -17.08
CA GLU A 105 5.32 10.20 -16.99
C GLU A 105 6.37 9.71 -18.00
N LYS A 106 6.55 8.39 -18.12
CA LYS A 106 7.45 7.81 -19.10
C LYS A 106 7.02 8.11 -20.54
N ARG A 107 5.73 7.99 -20.85
CA ARG A 107 5.19 8.33 -22.18
C ARG A 107 5.39 9.81 -22.51
N LEU A 108 5.14 10.69 -21.55
CA LEU A 108 5.33 12.13 -21.70
C LEU A 108 6.79 12.49 -22.00
N GLU A 109 7.73 11.82 -21.32
CA GLU A 109 9.16 12.04 -21.51
C GLU A 109 9.67 11.48 -22.86
N ASP A 110 9.12 10.36 -23.31
CA ASP A 110 9.39 9.82 -24.65
C ASP A 110 8.84 10.75 -25.75
N GLU A 111 7.67 11.36 -25.56
CA GLU A 111 7.08 12.33 -26.50
C GLU A 111 7.89 13.64 -26.53
N LEU A 112 8.35 14.14 -25.38
CA LEU A 112 9.20 15.33 -25.27
C LEU A 112 10.57 15.14 -25.97
N LYS A 113 11.15 13.93 -25.88
CA LYS A 113 12.39 13.57 -26.58
C LYS A 113 12.23 13.52 -28.09
N LYS A 114 11.07 13.10 -28.61
CA LYS A 114 10.77 13.13 -30.04
C LYS A 114 10.68 14.55 -30.60
N GLN A 115 10.16 15.51 -29.82
CA GLN A 115 10.03 16.90 -30.24
C GLN A 115 11.35 17.69 -30.19
N GLN A 116 12.35 17.23 -29.44
CA GLN A 116 13.67 17.87 -29.32
C GLN A 116 14.75 17.28 -30.26
N ALA A 117 14.42 16.27 -31.07
CA ALA A 117 15.37 15.70 -32.02
C ALA A 117 15.61 16.66 -33.22
N PRO A 118 16.86 17.03 -33.54
CA PRO A 118 17.14 17.93 -34.66
C PRO A 118 16.85 17.26 -36.02
N PRO A 119 16.53 18.04 -37.07
CA PRO A 119 16.16 17.50 -38.37
C PRO A 119 17.34 16.75 -39.01
N VAL A 120 17.10 15.49 -39.40
CA VAL A 120 18.08 14.63 -40.07
C VAL A 120 18.36 15.15 -41.48
N VAL A 121 19.51 15.78 -41.68
CA VAL A 121 20.06 16.09 -43.02
C VAL A 121 20.80 14.85 -43.53
N VAL A 122 20.30 14.28 -44.63
CA VAL A 122 20.85 13.09 -45.27
C VAL A 122 22.00 13.48 -46.22
N GLN A 123 23.20 12.92 -46.04
CA GLN A 123 24.22 12.81 -47.09
C GLN A 123 24.86 11.40 -47.11
N PRO A 124 25.35 10.91 -48.27
CA PRO A 124 25.60 9.48 -48.55
C PRO A 124 27.00 8.99 -48.17
N PRO A 125 27.27 7.66 -48.22
CA PRO A 125 28.22 6.99 -47.33
C PRO A 125 29.65 6.86 -47.89
N VAL A 126 30.64 6.89 -46.99
CA VAL A 126 32.02 6.43 -47.26
C VAL A 126 32.51 5.54 -46.11
N VAL A 127 33.37 4.60 -46.50
CA VAL A 127 33.71 3.28 -45.96
C VAL A 127 34.87 3.29 -44.92
N GLN A 128 34.70 2.44 -43.88
CA GLN A 128 35.66 1.67 -43.04
C GLN A 128 36.61 2.28 -41.98
N GLN A 129 36.59 1.56 -40.82
CA GLN A 129 37.67 1.20 -39.86
C GLN A 129 38.37 2.35 -39.09
N ASP A 130 38.71 2.29 -37.80
CA ASP A 130 38.94 1.20 -36.84
C ASP A 130 38.91 1.75 -35.38
N GLN A 131 38.64 0.88 -34.41
CA GLN A 131 39.11 0.84 -33.01
C GLN A 131 38.97 2.02 -32.01
N SER A 132 38.11 1.75 -31.01
CA SER A 132 38.46 1.63 -29.57
C SER A 132 37.77 2.59 -28.57
N THR A 133 37.02 1.93 -27.67
CA THR A 133 36.74 2.28 -26.25
C THR A 133 35.71 3.37 -25.95
N ALA A 134 34.47 2.96 -25.63
CA ALA A 134 33.66 3.60 -24.59
C ALA A 134 32.46 2.71 -24.19
N LEU A 135 32.50 2.26 -22.93
CA LEU A 135 31.41 1.89 -22.03
C LEU A 135 29.97 1.92 -22.62
N GLN A 136 29.50 0.75 -23.01
CA GLN A 136 28.11 0.32 -22.97
C GLN A 136 27.95 -0.50 -21.67
N LEU A 137 26.86 -0.53 -20.92
CA LEU A 137 25.45 -0.29 -21.21
C LEU A 137 24.71 -0.21 -19.84
N ASP A 138 23.55 0.44 -19.83
CA ASP A 138 22.35 0.14 -19.03
C ASP A 138 22.38 0.06 -17.50
N VAL A 139 21.63 0.97 -16.85
CA VAL A 139 20.82 0.61 -15.67
C VAL A 139 19.41 1.16 -15.85
N ILE A 140 18.54 0.34 -16.42
CA ILE A 140 17.13 0.29 -16.02
C ILE A 140 17.12 -0.48 -14.68
N PRO A 141 16.47 -0.03 -13.60
CA PRO A 141 16.44 -0.79 -12.35
C PRO A 141 15.69 -2.10 -12.57
N LYS A 142 16.44 -3.21 -12.60
CA LYS A 142 15.93 -4.56 -12.71
C LYS A 142 15.34 -4.92 -11.35
N GLN A 143 14.01 -5.00 -11.25
CA GLN A 143 13.33 -5.70 -10.15
C GLN A 143 14.04 -7.06 -9.98
N THR A 144 14.67 -7.28 -8.84
CA THR A 144 15.56 -8.44 -8.68
C THR A 144 14.77 -9.68 -8.28
N GLY A 145 15.32 -10.86 -8.60
CA GLY A 145 14.64 -12.13 -8.32
C GLY A 145 14.33 -12.34 -6.84
N GLN A 146 15.20 -11.83 -5.94
CA GLN A 146 15.02 -11.98 -4.50
C GLN A 146 13.89 -11.10 -3.95
N GLN A 147 13.79 -9.86 -4.43
CA GLN A 147 12.69 -8.97 -4.07
C GLN A 147 11.33 -9.59 -4.46
N GLN A 148 11.22 -10.11 -5.69
CA GLN A 148 9.99 -10.76 -6.14
C GLN A 148 9.67 -12.05 -5.37
N GLN A 149 10.69 -12.85 -5.02
CA GLN A 149 10.50 -14.04 -4.19
C GLN A 149 9.89 -13.70 -2.83
N TYR A 150 10.35 -12.63 -2.18
CA TYR A 150 9.79 -12.22 -0.90
C TYR A 150 8.39 -11.63 -1.04
N ARG A 151 8.09 -10.86 -2.09
CA ARG A 151 6.71 -10.42 -2.36
C ARG A 151 5.76 -11.60 -2.50
N ASN A 152 6.10 -12.57 -3.34
CA ASN A 152 5.29 -13.78 -3.51
C ASN A 152 5.10 -14.54 -2.18
N LYS A 153 6.12 -14.53 -1.30
CA LYS A 153 6.02 -15.14 0.03
C LYS A 153 5.04 -14.37 0.94
N LEU A 154 5.06 -13.03 0.92
CA LEU A 154 4.11 -12.22 1.69
C LEU A 154 2.68 -12.41 1.17
N ASP A 155 2.50 -12.45 -0.16
CA ASP A 155 1.19 -12.73 -0.76
C ASP A 155 0.68 -14.12 -0.38
N ALA A 156 1.57 -15.12 -0.34
CA ALA A 156 1.22 -16.46 0.12
C ALA A 156 0.84 -16.52 1.60
N ILE A 157 1.45 -15.69 2.45
CA ILE A 157 1.02 -15.56 3.86
C ILE A 157 -0.40 -14.99 3.89
N GLU A 158 -0.65 -13.89 3.18
CA GLU A 158 -1.97 -13.25 3.13
C GLU A 158 -3.06 -14.22 2.67
N VAL A 159 -2.86 -14.89 1.53
CA VAL A 159 -3.78 -15.90 1.01
C VAL A 159 -3.95 -17.06 2.00
N GLY A 160 -2.88 -17.45 2.68
CA GLY A 160 -2.87 -18.52 3.66
C GLY A 160 -3.69 -18.21 4.93
N LEU A 161 -3.93 -16.94 5.26
CA LEU A 161 -4.72 -16.55 6.44
C LEU A 161 -6.19 -16.98 6.36
N ALA A 162 -6.68 -17.36 5.18
CA ALA A 162 -8.03 -17.90 5.01
C ALA A 162 -8.27 -19.18 5.85
N ASP A 163 -7.21 -19.89 6.26
CA ASP A 163 -7.32 -21.03 7.19
C ASP A 163 -7.86 -20.63 8.57
N LEU A 164 -7.69 -19.36 8.98
CA LEU A 164 -8.17 -18.81 10.25
C LEU A 164 -9.64 -18.39 10.20
N ASN A 165 -10.28 -18.35 9.02
CA ASN A 165 -11.64 -17.82 8.85
C ASN A 165 -12.69 -18.49 9.76
N HIS A 166 -12.52 -19.79 10.02
CA HIS A 166 -13.43 -20.54 10.88
C HIS A 166 -13.44 -20.04 12.34
N LEU A 167 -12.35 -19.45 12.82
CA LEU A 167 -12.22 -18.88 14.17
C LEU A 167 -12.97 -17.54 14.32
N TYR A 168 -13.27 -16.86 13.22
CA TYR A 168 -14.09 -15.65 13.23
C TYR A 168 -15.60 -15.95 13.14
N ALA A 169 -15.98 -17.13 12.64
CA ALA A 169 -17.35 -17.44 12.22
C ALA A 169 -18.39 -17.37 13.35
N ASN A 170 -18.00 -17.73 14.58
CA ASN A 170 -18.94 -17.86 15.70
C ASN A 170 -18.99 -16.62 16.60
N GLY A 171 -18.14 -15.60 16.36
CA GLY A 171 -18.05 -14.41 17.20
C GLY A 171 -17.62 -14.67 18.64
N ILE A 172 -16.90 -15.77 18.87
CA ILE A 172 -16.35 -16.12 20.18
C ILE A 172 -15.03 -15.36 20.32
N THR A 173 -14.96 -14.43 21.27
CA THR A 173 -13.81 -13.53 21.40
C THR A 173 -12.48 -14.26 21.65
N SER A 174 -12.50 -15.43 22.30
CA SER A 174 -11.30 -16.25 22.47
C SER A 174 -10.80 -16.85 21.15
N GLU A 175 -11.71 -17.32 20.29
CA GLU A 175 -11.36 -17.83 18.95
C GLU A 175 -10.83 -16.68 18.06
N MET A 176 -11.45 -15.50 18.13
CA MET A 176 -10.96 -14.31 17.43
C MET A 176 -9.57 -13.89 17.94
N SER A 177 -9.33 -13.99 19.25
CA SER A 177 -8.01 -13.72 19.84
C SER A 177 -6.97 -14.72 19.34
N GLU A 178 -7.34 -16.00 19.22
CA GLU A 178 -6.48 -17.04 18.67
C GLU A 178 -6.12 -16.75 17.20
N ALA A 179 -7.12 -16.39 16.39
CA ALA A 179 -6.93 -16.04 14.99
C ALA A 179 -6.01 -14.82 14.81
N GLU A 180 -6.24 -13.73 15.55
CA GLU A 180 -5.40 -12.54 15.46
C GLU A 180 -3.97 -12.80 15.96
N ASN A 181 -3.78 -13.64 16.99
CA ASN A 181 -2.45 -14.03 17.45
C ASN A 181 -1.69 -14.85 16.40
N GLU A 182 -2.34 -15.82 15.79
CA GLU A 182 -1.73 -16.64 14.74
C GLU A 182 -1.38 -15.78 13.52
N ARG A 183 -2.30 -14.90 13.12
CA ARG A 183 -2.07 -13.91 12.06
C ARG A 183 -0.87 -13.00 12.39
N TYR A 184 -0.83 -12.42 13.59
CA TYR A 184 0.29 -11.58 14.04
C TYR A 184 1.61 -12.37 14.03
N THR A 185 1.60 -13.61 14.51
CA THR A 185 2.78 -14.49 14.55
C THR A 185 3.32 -14.76 13.16
N ARG A 186 2.47 -15.06 12.17
CA ARG A 186 2.89 -15.26 10.78
C ARG A 186 3.55 -14.00 10.19
N TRP A 187 2.96 -12.83 10.43
CA TRP A 187 3.53 -11.56 9.97
C TRP A 187 4.83 -11.18 10.69
N ASP A 188 4.91 -11.38 12.00
CA ASP A 188 6.12 -11.07 12.78
C ASP A 188 7.28 -12.00 12.40
N ASN A 189 7.00 -13.28 12.17
CA ASN A 189 7.98 -14.23 11.64
C ASN A 189 8.52 -13.78 10.27
N ALA A 190 7.64 -13.35 9.36
CA ALA A 190 8.05 -12.83 8.06
C ALA A 190 8.88 -11.53 8.20
N LEU A 191 8.48 -10.63 9.08
CA LEU A 191 9.19 -9.38 9.35
C LEU A 191 10.62 -9.65 9.84
N ASN A 192 10.76 -10.57 10.81
CA ASN A 192 12.05 -10.95 11.38
C ASN A 192 12.95 -11.64 10.35
N GLU A 193 12.39 -12.49 9.47
CA GLU A 193 13.12 -13.10 8.37
C GLU A 193 13.63 -12.07 7.37
N ILE A 194 12.76 -11.16 6.91
CA ILE A 194 13.10 -10.05 6.00
C ILE A 194 14.22 -9.22 6.61
N TYR A 195 14.08 -8.81 7.87
CA TYR A 195 15.10 -8.03 8.56
C TYR A 195 16.44 -8.78 8.64
N GLY A 196 16.41 -10.10 8.85
CA GLY A 196 17.59 -10.97 8.84
C GLY A 196 18.29 -11.05 7.48
N VAL A 197 17.54 -11.01 6.37
CA VAL A 197 18.09 -10.92 5.02
C VAL A 197 18.70 -9.55 4.76
N LEU A 198 17.97 -8.48 5.08
CA LEU A 198 18.45 -7.11 4.87
C LEU A 198 19.77 -6.84 5.62
N LYS A 199 19.95 -7.44 6.81
CA LYS A 199 21.21 -7.38 7.55
C LYS A 199 22.43 -7.92 6.78
N LYS A 200 22.22 -8.83 5.83
CA LYS A 200 23.29 -9.40 4.99
C LYS A 200 23.48 -8.65 3.68
N GLN A 201 22.43 -7.99 3.19
CA GLN A 201 22.43 -7.29 1.90
C GLN A 201 22.87 -5.82 2.02
N LEU A 202 22.41 -5.13 3.07
CA LEU A 202 22.63 -3.70 3.24
C LEU A 202 24.05 -3.41 3.73
N SER A 203 24.55 -2.23 3.36
CA SER A 203 25.77 -1.71 3.95
C SER A 203 25.61 -1.51 5.46
N ALA A 204 26.71 -1.48 6.21
CA ALA A 204 26.65 -1.24 7.66
C ALA A 204 25.95 0.08 8.01
N GLN A 205 26.14 1.12 7.19
CA GLN A 205 25.51 2.42 7.36
C GLN A 205 23.99 2.35 7.10
N ASP A 206 23.57 1.73 5.99
CA ASP A 206 22.14 1.62 5.66
C ASP A 206 21.40 0.71 6.65
N MET A 207 22.05 -0.36 7.10
CA MET A 207 21.49 -1.24 8.12
C MET A 207 21.34 -0.54 9.48
N GLU A 208 22.27 0.35 9.85
CA GLU A 208 22.16 1.14 11.07
C GLU A 208 21.00 2.15 10.98
N GLN A 209 20.82 2.81 9.84
CA GLN A 209 19.66 3.67 9.59
C GLN A 209 18.35 2.87 9.65
N LEU A 210 18.32 1.69 9.03
CA LEU A 210 17.16 0.81 9.06
C LEU A 210 16.85 0.37 10.51
N ARG A 211 17.86 0.05 11.32
CA ARG A 211 17.69 -0.31 12.74
C ARG A 211 17.03 0.81 13.55
N VAL A 212 17.42 2.07 13.32
CA VAL A 212 16.78 3.22 13.96
C VAL A 212 15.32 3.35 13.51
N LYS A 213 15.06 3.29 12.19
CA LYS A 213 13.70 3.35 11.63
C LYS A 213 12.81 2.21 12.16
N GLN A 214 13.35 1.01 12.32
CA GLN A 214 12.61 -0.15 12.83
C GLN A 214 12.21 0.02 14.30
N ARG A 215 13.09 0.60 15.14
CA ARG A 215 12.75 0.90 16.54
C ARG A 215 11.66 1.95 16.67
N GLU A 216 11.73 3.01 15.87
CA GLU A 216 10.67 4.03 15.86
C GLU A 216 9.36 3.45 15.33
N TRP A 217 9.42 2.57 14.31
CA TRP A 217 8.24 1.87 13.83
C TRP A 217 7.60 0.96 14.89
N ILE A 218 8.37 0.25 15.72
CA ILE A 218 7.82 -0.56 16.83
C ILE A 218 7.05 0.32 17.82
N LYS A 219 7.60 1.49 18.20
CA LYS A 219 6.90 2.43 19.07
C LYS A 219 5.59 2.93 18.43
N TYR A 220 5.63 3.26 17.15
CA TYR A 220 4.45 3.66 16.39
C TYR A 220 3.40 2.55 16.39
N ARG A 221 3.79 1.30 16.07
CA ARG A 221 2.90 0.15 16.07
C ARG A 221 2.22 -0.04 17.43
N ASP A 222 3.01 -0.09 18.50
CA ASP A 222 2.50 -0.37 19.83
C ASP A 222 1.60 0.78 20.34
N HIS A 223 1.95 2.03 20.02
CA HIS A 223 1.10 3.18 20.32
C HIS A 223 -0.22 3.13 19.58
N THR A 224 -0.20 2.93 18.25
CA THR A 224 -1.41 2.84 17.43
C THR A 224 -2.30 1.67 17.84
N ALA A 225 -1.71 0.50 18.13
CA ALA A 225 -2.44 -0.65 18.65
C ALA A 225 -3.10 -0.34 20.00
N SER A 226 -2.41 0.36 20.90
CA SER A 226 -2.97 0.78 22.19
C SER A 226 -4.12 1.79 22.03
N VAL A 227 -3.98 2.78 21.15
CA VAL A 227 -5.01 3.79 20.88
C VAL A 227 -6.26 3.14 20.32
N ASN A 228 -6.13 2.26 19.33
CA ASN A 228 -7.27 1.56 18.73
C ASN A 228 -7.94 0.60 19.72
N ALA A 229 -7.15 -0.09 20.54
CA ALA A 229 -7.69 -1.01 21.56
C ALA A 229 -8.45 -0.29 22.67
N ALA A 230 -8.09 0.96 22.98
CA ALA A 230 -8.73 1.76 24.03
C ALA A 230 -10.23 2.03 23.78
N GLU A 231 -10.71 1.91 22.53
CA GLU A 231 -12.14 1.94 22.21
C GLU A 231 -12.94 0.85 22.96
N PHE A 232 -12.26 -0.26 23.31
CA PHE A 232 -12.84 -1.44 23.97
C PHE A 232 -12.32 -1.62 25.40
N ALA A 233 -11.73 -0.59 26.00
CA ALA A 233 -11.04 -0.65 27.28
C ALA A 233 -11.86 -1.38 28.37
N GLY A 234 -11.24 -2.37 29.01
CA GLY A 234 -11.85 -3.19 30.06
C GLY A 234 -12.78 -4.31 29.55
N GLY A 235 -12.95 -4.44 28.23
CA GLY A 235 -13.69 -5.52 27.59
C GLY A 235 -12.77 -6.63 27.07
N SER A 236 -13.32 -7.82 26.82
CA SER A 236 -12.58 -8.94 26.22
C SER A 236 -12.09 -8.65 24.79
N PHE A 237 -12.54 -7.56 24.20
CA PHE A 237 -12.29 -7.16 22.82
C PHE A 237 -11.10 -6.21 22.66
N GLU A 238 -10.68 -5.55 23.74
CA GLU A 238 -9.46 -4.75 23.81
C GLU A 238 -8.22 -5.53 23.32
N PRO A 239 -7.91 -6.74 23.86
CA PRO A 239 -6.75 -7.50 23.39
C PRO A 239 -6.87 -7.95 21.93
N VAL A 240 -8.07 -8.32 21.46
CA VAL A 240 -8.30 -8.68 20.04
C VAL A 240 -7.94 -7.52 19.13
N THR A 241 -8.39 -6.32 19.48
CA THR A 241 -8.16 -5.10 18.68
C THR A 241 -6.68 -4.70 18.67
N TYR A 242 -6.00 -4.82 19.82
CA TYR A 242 -4.57 -4.55 19.92
C TYR A 242 -3.76 -5.47 18.99
N ILE A 243 -4.02 -6.78 19.05
CA ILE A 243 -3.27 -7.78 18.28
C ILE A 243 -3.59 -7.65 16.79
N GLY A 244 -4.86 -7.43 16.42
CA GLY A 244 -5.24 -7.23 15.02
C GLY A 244 -4.60 -5.99 14.40
N THR A 245 -4.56 -4.87 15.12
CA THR A 245 -3.85 -3.66 14.68
C THR A 245 -2.34 -3.92 14.56
N SER A 246 -1.77 -4.67 15.51
CA SER A 246 -0.34 -5.04 15.46
C SER A 246 -0.04 -5.91 14.24
N ALA A 247 -0.92 -6.83 13.86
CA ALA A 247 -0.79 -7.66 12.66
C ALA A 247 -0.88 -6.85 11.37
N ASP A 248 -1.84 -5.91 11.27
CA ASP A 248 -2.02 -5.04 10.10
C ASP A 248 -0.75 -4.22 9.82
N LEU A 249 -0.26 -3.52 10.84
CA LEU A 249 0.93 -2.68 10.70
C LEU A 249 2.19 -3.52 10.42
N THR A 250 2.26 -4.75 10.95
CA THR A 250 3.38 -5.67 10.70
C THR A 250 3.37 -6.17 9.25
N LYS A 251 2.19 -6.49 8.69
CA LYS A 251 2.02 -6.80 7.26
C LYS A 251 2.53 -5.66 6.39
N GLU A 252 2.04 -4.45 6.60
CA GLU A 252 2.46 -3.26 5.85
C GLU A 252 3.98 -3.05 5.92
N ARG A 253 4.55 -3.26 7.12
CA ARG A 253 5.99 -3.14 7.32
C ARG A 253 6.78 -4.18 6.53
N CYS A 254 6.31 -5.42 6.45
CA CYS A 254 6.95 -6.45 5.63
C CYS A 254 7.05 -6.03 4.16
N TYR A 255 5.94 -5.57 3.57
CA TYR A 255 5.92 -5.09 2.18
C TYR A 255 6.84 -3.88 2.00
N ALA A 256 6.80 -2.91 2.92
CA ALA A 256 7.67 -1.74 2.87
C ALA A 256 9.16 -2.12 2.91
N LEU A 257 9.56 -3.07 3.75
CA LEU A 257 10.95 -3.52 3.83
C LEU A 257 11.42 -4.20 2.55
N VAL A 258 10.59 -5.06 1.95
CA VAL A 258 10.89 -5.73 0.69
C VAL A 258 10.98 -4.72 -0.46
N ASN A 259 10.01 -3.81 -0.56
CA ASN A 259 9.94 -2.87 -1.68
C ASN A 259 11.07 -1.83 -1.65
N LEU A 260 11.47 -1.37 -0.47
CA LEU A 260 12.43 -0.27 -0.34
C LEU A 260 13.88 -0.71 -0.22
N TYR A 261 14.16 -1.91 0.31
CA TYR A 261 15.51 -2.30 0.70
C TYR A 261 16.02 -3.59 0.07
N MET A 262 15.15 -4.46 -0.44
CA MET A 262 15.62 -5.69 -1.08
C MET A 262 16.02 -5.44 -2.52
N ASN A 263 17.29 -5.77 -2.79
CA ASN A 263 17.87 -5.97 -4.10
C ASN A 263 18.13 -7.46 -4.34
#